data_AF-A0A9D6LSH8-F1
#
_entry.id   AF-A0A9D6LSH8-F1
#
_cell.length_a   1.000
_cell.length_b   1.000
_cell.length_c   1.000
_cell.angle_alpha   90.00
_cell.angle_beta   90.00
_cell.angle_gamma   90.00
#
_symmetry.space_group_name_H-M   'P 1'
#
loop_
_entity.id
_entity.type
_entity.pdbx_description
1 polymer ?
#
loop_
_entity_poly.entity_id
_entity_poly.type
_entity_poly.pdbx_seq_one_letter_code
_entity_poly.pdbx_strand_id
1 'polypeptide(L)'
;PREACLEALKRLARNFNNDKEWLSSVGINFYALRKDGEHGGAGLWTTVDRKGERHLPRYVVNDDGASRFVDGAHLLERRET
;
A
#
# COMPACT_ATOMS: atom_id res chain seq x y z
N PRO A 1 -8.96 -7.83 4.90
CA PRO A 1 -8.04 -6.71 5.29
C PRO A 1 -7.46 -5.95 4.09
N ARG A 2 -6.79 -6.64 3.17
CA ARG A 2 -6.19 -6.05 1.95
C ARG A 2 -7.19 -5.23 1.14
N GLU A 3 -8.35 -5.81 0.81
CA GLU A 3 -9.38 -5.11 0.03
C GLU A 3 -9.95 -3.89 0.77
N ALA A 4 -10.05 -3.95 2.10
CA ALA A 4 -10.47 -2.80 2.90
C ALA A 4 -9.44 -1.65 2.82
N CYS A 5 -8.14 -1.96 2.83
CA CYS A 5 -7.08 -0.97 2.60
C CYS A 5 -7.18 -0.35 1.20
N LEU A 6 -7.43 -1.16 0.16
CA LEU A 6 -7.64 -0.65 -1.20
C LEU A 6 -8.86 0.25 -1.31
N GLU A 7 -9.99 -0.14 -0.70
CA GLU A 7 -11.20 0.69 -0.67
C GLU A 7 -10.97 2.01 0.07
N ALA A 8 -10.19 2.02 1.16
CA ALA A 8 -9.80 3.24 1.84
C ALA A 8 -8.97 4.16 0.93
N LEU A 9 -8.00 3.60 0.20
CA LEU A 9 -7.19 4.35 -0.76
C LEU A 9 -8.04 4.89 -1.92
N LYS A 10 -9.00 4.13 -2.45
CA LYS A 10 -9.93 4.60 -3.49
C LYS A 10 -10.75 5.80 -3.01
N ARG A 11 -11.23 5.76 -1.77
CA ARG A 11 -11.95 6.90 -1.15
C ARG A 11 -11.04 8.11 -1.00
N LEU A 12 -9.79 7.91 -0.57
CA LEU A 12 -8.81 8.98 -0.49
C LEU A 12 -8.56 9.61 -1.86
N ALA A 13 -8.24 8.81 -2.88
CA ALA A 13 -8.01 9.31 -4.24
C ALA A 13 -9.24 10.09 -4.75
N ARG A 14 -10.45 9.56 -4.55
CA ARG A 14 -11.70 10.23 -4.92
C ARG A 14 -11.91 11.56 -4.19
N ASN A 15 -11.53 11.69 -2.92
CA ASN A 15 -11.64 12.94 -2.16
C ASN A 15 -10.77 14.05 -2.75
N PHE A 16 -9.70 13.70 -3.46
CA PHE A 16 -8.86 14.63 -4.21
C PHE A 16 -9.17 14.58 -5.71
N ASN A 17 -10.41 14.25 -6.09
CA ASN A 17 -10.88 14.17 -7.48
C ASN A 17 -10.05 13.26 -8.40
N ASN A 18 -9.32 12.29 -7.84
CA ASN A 18 -8.33 11.47 -8.54
C ASN A 18 -7.26 12.30 -9.26
N ASP A 19 -6.95 13.50 -8.76
CA ASP A 19 -5.88 14.34 -9.28
C ASP A 19 -4.54 13.64 -9.09
N LYS A 20 -4.00 13.11 -10.20
CA LYS A 20 -2.74 12.35 -10.19
C LYS A 20 -1.52 13.24 -9.92
N GLU A 21 -1.59 14.52 -10.26
CA GLU A 21 -0.50 15.47 -9.99
C GLU A 21 -0.41 15.70 -8.49
N TRP A 22 -1.54 16.03 -7.85
CA TRP A 22 -1.59 16.17 -6.40
C TRP A 22 -1.24 14.87 -5.70
N LEU A 23 -1.85 13.74 -6.10
CA LEU A 23 -1.62 12.45 -5.44
C LEU A 23 -0.15 12.01 -5.53
N SER A 24 0.58 12.41 -6.59
CA SER A 24 2.01 12.08 -6.74
C SER A 24 2.89 12.68 -5.64
N SER A 25 2.40 13.73 -4.97
CA SER A 25 3.09 14.40 -3.86
C SER A 25 2.98 13.65 -2.53
N VAL A 26 2.09 12.66 -2.42
CA VAL A 26 1.84 11.93 -1.16
C VAL A 26 2.12 10.43 -1.30
N GLY A 27 2.75 9.85 -0.27
CA GLY A 27 2.92 8.41 -0.12
C GLY A 27 2.08 7.91 1.04
N ILE A 28 1.12 7.01 0.77
CA ILE A 28 0.21 6.49 1.80
C ILE A 28 0.24 4.97 1.76
N ASN A 29 0.39 4.34 2.93
CA ASN A 29 0.31 2.89 3.10
C ASN A 29 -0.61 2.58 4.27
N PHE A 30 -1.53 1.64 4.06
CA PHE A 30 -2.36 1.09 5.12
C PHE A 30 -1.95 -0.34 5.44
N TYR A 31 -2.01 -0.65 6.72
CA TYR A 31 -1.97 -2.00 7.26
C TYR A 31 -3.23 -2.22 8.10
N ALA A 32 -3.89 -3.36 7.92
CA ALA A 32 -5.08 -3.74 8.65
C ALA A 32 -4.92 -5.14 9.24
N LEU A 33 -5.32 -5.28 10.50
CA LEU A 33 -5.38 -6.53 11.23
C LEU A 33 -6.81 -6.75 11.71
N ARG A 34 -7.42 -7.89 11.36
CA ARG A 34 -8.72 -8.32 11.89
C ARG A 34 -8.54 -9.03 13.23
N LYS A 35 -9.63 -9.11 14.00
CA LYS A 35 -9.65 -9.78 15.31
C LYS A 35 -9.32 -11.27 15.26
N ASP A 36 -9.53 -11.92 14.13
CA ASP A 36 -9.20 -13.34 13.89
C ASP A 36 -7.75 -13.55 13.42
N GLY A 37 -6.94 -12.49 13.40
CA GLY A 37 -5.53 -12.55 13.00
C GLY A 37 -5.29 -12.38 11.50
N GLU A 38 -6.34 -12.37 10.65
CA GLU A 38 -6.13 -12.10 9.23
C GLU A 38 -5.64 -10.67 9.04
N HIS A 39 -4.53 -10.51 8.32
CA HIS A 39 -3.89 -9.23 8.07
C HIS A 39 -3.78 -8.91 6.58
N GLY A 40 -3.52 -7.65 6.26
CA GLY A 40 -3.32 -7.22 4.88
C GLY A 40 -2.90 -5.76 4.78
N GLY A 41 -2.16 -5.42 3.73
CA GLY A 41 -1.69 -4.07 3.48
C GLY A 41 -1.95 -3.62 2.04
N ALA A 42 -2.05 -2.31 1.85
CA ALA A 42 -2.05 -1.71 0.52
C ALA A 42 -1.40 -0.32 0.55
N GLY A 43 -0.67 0.02 -0.51
CA GLY A 43 -0.11 1.34 -0.74
C GLY A 43 -0.85 2.13 -1.81
N LEU A 44 -0.81 3.45 -1.74
CA LEU A 44 -1.30 4.32 -2.82
C LEU A 44 -0.49 4.07 -4.10
N TRP A 45 0.82 3.89 -3.96
CA TRP A 45 1.77 3.74 -5.06
C TRP A 45 2.54 2.43 -4.97
N THR A 46 2.98 1.90 -6.11
CA THR A 46 4.12 0.97 -6.15
C THR A 46 5.37 1.60 -5.51
N THR A 47 6.20 0.77 -4.90
CA THR A 47 7.49 1.21 -4.33
C THR A 47 8.61 1.06 -5.34
N VAL A 48 9.62 1.92 -5.25
CA VAL A 48 10.84 1.85 -6.06
C VAL A 48 12.01 1.72 -5.10
N ASP A 49 12.87 0.73 -5.30
CA ASP A 49 14.04 0.56 -4.45
C ASP A 49 15.23 1.43 -4.87
N ARG A 50 16.36 1.31 -4.17
CA ARG A 50 17.58 2.07 -4.47
C ARG A 50 18.19 1.77 -5.84
N LYS A 51 17.84 0.63 -6.45
CA LYS A 51 18.31 0.22 -7.78
C LYS A 51 17.34 0.67 -8.88
N GLY A 52 16.23 1.30 -8.52
CA GLY A 52 15.19 1.71 -9.47
C GLY A 52 14.21 0.59 -9.81
N GLU A 53 14.27 -0.56 -9.13
CA GLU A 53 13.36 -1.67 -9.39
C GLU A 53 12.01 -1.42 -8.73
N ARG A 54 10.93 -1.71 -9.45
CA ARG A 54 9.55 -1.56 -8.95
C ARG A 54 9.16 -2.78 -8.14
N HIS A 55 8.61 -2.52 -6.95
CA HIS A 55 8.12 -3.55 -6.04
C HIS A 55 6.71 -3.22 -5.55
N LEU A 56 5.96 -4.26 -5.22
CA LEU A 56 4.72 -4.11 -4.46
C LEU A 56 5.02 -3.42 -3.12
N PRO A 57 4.07 -2.62 -2.58
CA PRO A 57 4.17 -2.12 -1.21
C PRO A 57 4.32 -3.30 -0.26
N ARG A 58 5.31 -3.26 0.63
CA ARG A 58 5.56 -4.32 1.62
C ARG A 58 5.31 -3.82 3.03
N TYR A 59 4.87 -4.73 3.89
CA TYR A 59 4.80 -4.53 5.33
C TYR A 59 5.44 -5.73 6.04
N VAL A 60 5.75 -5.55 7.32
CA VAL A 60 6.33 -6.61 8.15
C VAL A 60 5.25 -7.13 9.07
N VAL A 61 5.12 -8.45 9.14
CA VAL A 61 4.31 -9.13 10.16
C VAL A 61 5.24 -9.92 11.06
N ASN A 62 4.93 -9.92 12.36
CA ASN A 62 5.48 -10.85 13.32
C ASN A 62 4.30 -11.64 13.91
N ASP A 63 4.19 -12.89 13.51
CA ASP A 63 3.21 -13.86 14.02
C ASP A 63 3.94 -15.18 14.26
N ASP A 64 3.41 -16.03 15.15
CA ASP A 64 3.96 -17.34 15.48
C ASP A 64 5.48 -17.37 15.75
N GLY A 65 6.01 -16.29 16.33
CA GLY A 65 7.43 -16.13 16.65
C GLY A 65 8.36 -15.87 15.46
N ALA A 66 7.82 -15.66 14.25
CA ALA A 66 8.59 -15.40 13.04
C ALA A 66 8.27 -14.02 12.44
N SER A 67 9.30 -13.31 11.98
CA SER A 67 9.15 -12.05 11.25
C SER A 67 9.33 -12.29 9.76
N ARG A 68 8.42 -11.75 8.94
CA ARG A 68 8.55 -11.78 7.47
C ARG A 68 8.04 -10.50 6.82
N PHE A 69 8.58 -10.20 5.65
CA PHE A 69 7.95 -9.25 4.73
C PHE A 69 6.77 -9.92 4.04
N VAL A 70 5.69 -9.18 3.88
CA VAL A 70 4.51 -9.60 3.14
C VAL A 70 4.18 -8.54 2.10
N ASP A 71 3.92 -9.00 0.88
CA ASP A 71 3.47 -8.12 -0.19
C ASP A 71 2.03 -7.66 0.06
N GLY A 72 1.85 -6.35 -0.08
CA GLY A 72 0.57 -5.69 -0.10
C GLY A 72 0.10 -5.43 -1.54
N ALA A 73 -1.09 -4.86 -1.64
CA ALA A 73 -1.60 -4.35 -2.92
C ALA A 73 -1.16 -2.91 -3.16
N HIS A 74 -1.41 -2.40 -4.37
CA HIS A 74 -1.28 -0.98 -4.68
C HIS A 74 -2.53 -0.48 -5.41
N LEU A 75 -2.81 0.83 -5.30
CA LEU A 75 -3.90 1.46 -6.05
C LEU A 75 -3.42 2.02 -7.39
N LEU A 76 -2.25 2.68 -7.41
CA LEU A 76 -1.70 3.38 -8.57
C LEU A 76 -0.25 2.96 -8.83
N GLU A 77 0.16 3.02 -10.09
CA GLU A 77 1.55 2.85 -10.47
C GLU A 77 2.28 4.19 -10.44
N ARG A 78 3.46 4.22 -9.81
CA ARG A 78 4.28 5.43 -9.76
C ARG A 78 4.88 5.70 -11.13
N ARG A 79 4.69 6.88 -11.73
CA ARG A 79 5.37 7.20 -13.00
C ARG A 79 6.87 7.34 -12.76
N GLU A 80 7.67 6.91 -13.73
CA GLU A 80 9.10 7.25 -13.77
C GLU A 80 9.22 8.78 -13.86
N THR A 81 10.12 9.33 -13.04
CA THR A 81 10.47 10.76 -13.04
C THR A 81 11.70 10.95 -13.91
#